data_AF-A0A937JV41-F1
#
_entry.id   AF-A0A937JV41-F1
#
_cell.length_a   1.000
_cell.length_b   1.000
_cell.length_c   1.000
_cell.angle_alpha   90.00
_cell.angle_beta   90.00
_cell.angle_gamma   90.00
#
_symmetry.space_group_name_H-M   'P 1'
#
loop_
_entity.id
_entity.type
_entity.pdbx_description
1 polymer ?
#
loop_
_entity_poly.entity_id
_entity_poly.type
_entity_poly.pdbx_seq_one_letter_code
_entity_poly.pdbx_strand_id
1 'polypeptide(L)'
;MPLAVYREVAAHLCLVAGVQTELLAQQSQRFDYNLSQVDSLQIDYTDNDPSCRAQVQQILAYYSDRYGAWETVEPSKLETQG
;
A
#
# COMPACT_ATOMS: atom_id res chain seq x y z
N MET A 1 4.91 -1.17 9.93
CA MET A 1 4.15 0.09 10.06
C MET A 1 2.79 -0.18 10.72
N PRO A 2 2.20 0.75 11.52
CA PRO A 2 0.91 0.52 12.18
C PRO A 2 -0.30 0.50 11.24
N LEU A 3 -1.37 -0.22 11.59
CA LEU A 3 -2.60 -0.35 10.80
C LEU A 3 -3.24 1.01 10.42
N ALA A 4 -3.28 1.95 11.38
CA ALA A 4 -3.86 3.26 11.15
C ALA A 4 -3.13 4.02 10.03
N VAL A 5 -1.80 3.88 9.97
CA VAL A 5 -0.98 4.53 8.95
C VAL A 5 -1.26 3.91 7.57
N TYR A 6 -1.34 2.59 7.45
CA TYR A 6 -1.74 1.94 6.19
C TYR A 6 -3.09 2.44 5.68
N ARG A 7 -4.08 2.57 6.56
CA ARG A 7 -5.42 3.08 6.20
C ARG A 7 -5.38 4.54 5.75
N GLU A 8 -4.61 5.38 6.43
CA GLU A 8 -4.46 6.79 6.08
C GLU A 8 -3.75 6.97 4.72
N VAL A 9 -2.69 6.19 4.47
CA VAL A 9 -1.97 6.18 3.20
C VAL A 9 -2.91 5.76 2.06
N ALA A 10 -3.66 4.66 2.22
CA ALA A 10 -4.64 4.21 1.25
C ALA A 10 -5.71 5.28 0.97
N ALA A 11 -6.22 5.93 2.02
CA ALA A 11 -7.21 6.98 1.88
C ALA A 11 -6.69 8.17 1.06
N HIS A 12 -5.44 8.60 1.27
CA HIS A 12 -4.84 9.68 0.46
C HIS A 12 -4.57 9.27 -0.99
N LEU A 13 -4.11 8.05 -1.22
CA LEU A 13 -3.84 7.55 -2.57
C LEU A 13 -5.12 7.40 -3.39
N CYS A 14 -6.23 6.95 -2.78
CA CYS A 14 -7.53 6.86 -3.44
C CYS A 14 -8.10 8.22 -3.91
N LEU A 15 -7.58 9.34 -3.42
CA LEU A 15 -7.97 10.68 -3.89
C LEU A 15 -7.23 11.09 -5.17
N VAL A 16 -6.17 10.39 -5.54
CA VAL A 16 -5.42 10.65 -6.78
C VAL A 16 -6.20 10.05 -7.94
N ALA A 17 -6.59 10.88 -8.90
CA ALA A 17 -7.27 10.43 -10.10
C ALA A 17 -6.41 9.40 -10.86
N GLY A 18 -7.03 8.29 -11.28
CA GLY A 18 -6.32 7.20 -11.96
C GLY A 18 -5.56 6.25 -11.02
N VAL A 19 -5.75 6.35 -9.69
CA VAL A 19 -5.20 5.42 -8.69
C VAL A 19 -6.31 4.62 -8.04
N GLN A 20 -6.08 3.31 -7.91
CA GLN A 20 -6.83 2.43 -7.03
C GLN A 20 -5.88 1.84 -6.01
N THR A 21 -6.37 1.60 -4.79
CA THR A 21 -5.58 0.94 -3.75
C THR A 21 -6.34 -0.14 -3.03
N GLU A 22 -5.61 -1.19 -2.63
CA GLU A 22 -6.14 -2.29 -1.84
C GLU A 22 -5.19 -2.58 -0.67
N LEU A 23 -5.75 -2.81 0.52
CA LEU A 23 -4.97 -3.27 1.68
C LEU A 23 -5.03 -4.79 1.71
N LEU A 24 -3.88 -5.44 1.52
CA LEU A 24 -3.78 -6.89 1.57
C LEU A 24 -3.61 -7.34 3.04
N ALA A 25 -4.42 -8.31 3.44
CA ALA A 25 -4.42 -8.81 4.82
C ALA A 25 -3.08 -9.47 5.19
N GLN A 26 -2.71 -9.36 6.47
CA GLN A 26 -1.53 -10.00 7.04
C GLN A 26 -1.56 -11.52 6.85
N GLN A 27 -0.50 -12.09 6.29
CA GLN A 27 -0.39 -13.52 5.98
C GLN A 27 0.33 -14.34 7.07
N SER A 28 0.87 -13.68 8.11
CA SER A 28 1.48 -14.36 9.25
C SER A 28 0.52 -15.38 9.87
N GLN A 29 0.98 -16.63 9.99
CA GLN A 29 0.24 -17.71 10.66
C GLN A 29 0.23 -17.57 12.19
N ARG A 30 0.95 -16.57 12.75
CA ARG A 30 1.01 -16.30 14.19
C ARG A 30 0.40 -14.94 14.49
N PHE A 31 -0.48 -14.93 15.48
CA PHE A 31 -1.03 -13.69 16.02
C PHE A 31 0.01 -12.96 16.88
N ASP A 32 0.24 -11.69 16.58
CA ASP A 32 1.14 -10.81 17.33
C ASP A 32 0.55 -9.39 17.36
N TYR A 33 0.39 -8.83 18.55
CA TYR A 33 -0.14 -7.47 18.76
C TYR A 33 0.74 -6.37 18.15
N ASN A 34 2.02 -6.66 17.91
CA ASN A 34 2.96 -5.73 17.31
C ASN A 34 2.94 -5.78 15.78
N LEU A 35 2.29 -6.78 15.19
CA LEU A 35 2.08 -6.88 13.76
C LEU A 35 0.81 -6.13 13.33
N SER A 36 0.90 -5.44 12.21
CA SER A 36 -0.28 -4.89 11.55
C SER A 36 -1.16 -6.03 11.04
N GLN A 37 -2.49 -5.84 11.06
CA GLN A 37 -3.45 -6.75 10.41
C GLN A 37 -3.39 -6.66 8.87
N VAL A 38 -2.63 -5.70 8.34
CA VAL A 38 -2.34 -5.51 6.93
C VAL A 38 -0.88 -5.89 6.68
N ASP A 39 -0.64 -6.64 5.61
CA ASP A 39 0.70 -6.96 5.14
C ASP A 39 1.26 -5.86 4.25
N SER A 40 0.47 -5.50 3.24
CA SER A 40 0.91 -4.63 2.17
C SER A 40 -0.24 -3.78 1.62
N LEU A 41 0.15 -2.75 0.87
CA LEU A 41 -0.75 -1.83 0.18
C LEU A 41 -0.45 -1.99 -1.31
N GLN A 42 -1.44 -2.47 -2.06
CA GLN A 42 -1.40 -2.52 -3.51
C GLN A 42 -1.82 -1.17 -4.07
N ILE A 43 -1.13 -0.72 -5.12
CA ILE A 43 -1.41 0.52 -5.83
C ILE A 43 -1.49 0.20 -7.32
N ASP A 44 -2.69 0.33 -7.87
CA ASP A 44 -2.97 0.11 -9.29
C ASP A 44 -3.17 1.45 -9.98
N TYR A 45 -2.47 1.63 -11.11
CA TYR A 45 -2.59 2.80 -11.96
C TYR A 45 -3.53 2.47 -13.11
N THR A 46 -4.74 3.03 -13.08
CA THR A 46 -5.78 2.79 -14.10
C THR A 46 -5.70 3.74 -15.29
N ASP A 47 -4.89 4.80 -15.16
CA ASP A 47 -4.57 5.75 -16.22
C ASP A 47 -3.04 5.86 -16.40
N ASN A 48 -2.62 6.25 -17.59
CA ASN A 48 -1.23 6.49 -17.95
C ASN A 48 -0.80 7.95 -17.73
N ASP A 49 -1.62 8.79 -17.10
CA ASP A 49 -1.24 10.17 -16.74
C ASP A 49 0.03 10.18 -15.85
N PRO A 50 1.15 10.75 -16.31
CA PRO A 50 2.37 10.85 -15.51
C PRO A 50 2.19 11.68 -14.23
N SER A 51 1.21 12.60 -14.19
CA SER A 51 0.97 13.47 -13.04
C SER A 51 0.54 12.68 -11.80
N CYS A 52 -0.25 11.61 -12.02
CA CYS A 52 -0.71 10.69 -10.99
C CYS A 52 0.47 10.00 -10.28
N ARG A 53 1.46 9.50 -11.03
CA ARG A 53 2.66 8.86 -10.46
C ARG A 53 3.46 9.81 -9.59
N ALA A 54 3.60 11.07 -9.99
CA ALA A 54 4.31 12.07 -9.20
C ALA A 54 3.58 12.37 -7.88
N GLN A 55 2.25 12.48 -7.89
CA GLN A 55 1.45 12.67 -6.67
C GLN A 55 1.54 11.47 -5.73
N VAL A 56 1.45 10.24 -6.26
CA VAL A 56 1.65 9.02 -5.46
C VAL A 56 3.01 9.02 -4.79
N GLN A 57 4.08 9.34 -5.52
CA GLN A 57 5.43 9.40 -4.95
C GLN A 57 5.56 10.44 -3.83
N GLN A 58 4.92 11.60 -3.96
CA GLN A 58 4.91 12.63 -2.91
C GLN A 58 4.21 12.14 -1.64
N ILE A 59 3.05 11.48 -1.79
CA ILE A 59 2.31 10.88 -0.67
C ILE A 59 3.19 9.83 0.02
N LEU A 60 3.76 8.88 -0.74
CA LEU A 60 4.60 7.83 -0.18
C LEU A 60 5.84 8.39 0.53
N ALA A 61 6.50 9.40 -0.04
CA ALA A 61 7.66 10.06 0.57
C ALA A 61 7.31 10.71 1.92
N TYR A 62 6.16 11.38 2.02
CA TYR A 62 5.72 12.01 3.26
C TYR A 62 5.57 11.00 4.42
N TYR A 63 4.99 9.82 4.13
CA TYR A 63 4.84 8.76 5.13
C TYR A 63 6.15 8.00 5.38
N SER A 64 6.99 7.85 4.35
CA SER A 64 8.30 7.19 4.47
C SER A 64 9.22 7.91 5.45
N ASP A 65 9.21 9.25 5.42
CA ASP A 65 9.98 10.12 6.31
C ASP A 65 9.61 9.93 7.80
N ARG A 66 8.36 9.57 8.09
CA ARG A 66 7.83 9.46 9.46
C ARG A 66 7.80 8.04 10.01
N TYR A 67 7.57 7.05 9.14
CA TYR A 67 7.23 5.69 9.55
C TYR A 67 8.17 4.62 9.00
N GLY A 68 9.21 5.02 8.25
CA GLY A 68 10.19 4.12 7.65
C GLY A 68 9.96 3.90 6.15
N ALA A 69 11.01 3.44 5.46
CA ALA A 69 11.00 3.25 4.02
C ALA A 69 9.96 2.22 3.56
N TRP A 70 9.38 2.47 2.38
CA TRP A 70 8.56 1.49 1.67
C TRP A 70 9.44 0.48 0.95
N GLU A 71 9.05 -0.78 1.00
CA GLU A 71 9.65 -1.83 0.18
C GLU A 71 8.67 -2.20 -0.93
N THR A 72 9.13 -2.17 -2.18
CA THR A 72 8.34 -2.69 -3.29
C THR A 72 8.44 -4.20 -3.26
N VAL A 73 7.31 -4.85 -3.01
CA VAL A 73 7.17 -6.30 -3.15
C VAL A 73 6.60 -6.60 -4.52
N GLU A 74 7.18 -7.58 -5.22
CA GLU A 74 6.52 -8.12 -6.40
C GLU A 74 5.21 -8.79 -5.96
N PRO A 75 4.10 -8.61 -6.70
CA PRO A 75 2.88 -9.33 -6.41
C PRO A 75 3.19 -10.83 -6.47
N SER A 76 3.16 -11.47 -5.32
CA SER A 76 3.30 -12.92 -5.19
C SER A 76 2.33 -13.57 -6.18
N LYS A 77 2.84 -14.36 -7.12
CA LYS A 77 2.00 -15.18 -8.02
C LYS A 77 1.39 -16.34 -7.21
N LEU A 78 0.44 -16.04 -6.34
CA LEU A 78 -0.27 -16.96 -5.45
C LEU A 78 -1.72 -16.41 -5.39
N GLU A 79 -2.77 -17.01 -5.92
CA GLU A 79 -3.06 -18.35 -6.43
C GLU A 79 -4.16 -18.22 -7.51
N THR A 80 -3.92 -18.70 -8.71
CA THR A 80 -4.97 -19.16 -9.63
C THR A 80 -4.83 -20.66 -9.71
N GLN A 81 -5.28 -21.36 -8.68
CA GLN A 81 -5.51 -22.80 -8.69
C GLN A 81 -6.45 -23.15 -7.54
N GLY A 82 -7.70 -23.41 -7.91
CA GLY A 82 -8.81 -23.78 -7.03
C GLY A 82 -10.10 -23.82 -7.81
#